data_AF-A0A5J4VRT7-F1
#
_entry.id   AF-A0A5J4VRT7-F1
#
_cell.length_a   1.000
_cell.length_b   1.000
_cell.length_c   1.000
_cell.angle_alpha   90.00
_cell.angle_beta   90.00
_cell.angle_gamma   90.00
#
_symmetry.space_group_name_H-M   'P 1'
#
loop_
_entity.id
_entity.type
_entity.pdbx_description
1 polymer ?
#
loop_
_entity_poly.entity_id
_entity_poly.type
_entity_poly.pdbx_seq_one_letter_code
_entity_poly.pdbx_strand_id
1 'polypeptide(L)'
;MNESARWKWLRADARLGKKEVLKLIDVWIDTYINDLQTDIKTKLTELSEYVVVTNKELKRDFTYDILFQSLHILNNFRFRTKRTNEMFGLIINKVQLLKRIGIPVEQATVQQLEDIPIAWAKLKRASYNVKDSLQSVFIAKRRRTKEERKEGKCKKRRTQEEEGKSDERKEYKYINNTQK
;
A
#
# COMPACT_ATOMS: atom_id res chain seq x y z
N MET A 1 11.06 -40.87 -39.14
CA MET A 1 11.76 -39.60 -39.42
C MET A 1 13.25 -39.86 -39.27
N ASN A 2 14.02 -39.66 -40.34
CA ASN A 2 15.39 -40.18 -40.46
C ASN A 2 16.37 -39.35 -39.61
N GLU A 3 16.88 -39.92 -38.51
CA GLU A 3 17.78 -39.26 -37.54
C GLU A 3 19.26 -39.25 -37.97
N SER A 4 19.57 -39.66 -39.20
CA SER A 4 20.92 -39.62 -39.74
C SER A 4 20.92 -38.97 -41.11
N ALA A 5 21.77 -37.96 -41.28
CA ALA A 5 22.02 -37.35 -42.56
C ALA A 5 23.17 -38.14 -43.22
N ARG A 6 22.87 -38.75 -44.38
CA ARG A 6 23.83 -39.55 -45.14
C ARG A 6 24.17 -38.83 -46.43
N TRP A 7 25.36 -38.26 -46.50
CA TRP A 7 25.97 -37.81 -47.75
C TRP A 7 26.79 -38.95 -48.36
N LYS A 8 27.12 -38.86 -49.66
CA LYS A 8 27.85 -39.91 -50.41
C LYS A 8 29.14 -40.38 -49.71
N TRP A 9 29.78 -39.54 -48.91
CA TRP A 9 31.04 -39.83 -48.21
C TRP A 9 30.98 -39.62 -46.68
N LEU A 10 29.86 -39.14 -46.11
CA LEU A 10 29.76 -38.82 -44.69
C LEU A 10 28.44 -39.33 -44.09
N ARG A 11 28.55 -40.00 -42.94
CA ARG A 11 27.42 -40.32 -42.07
C ARG A 11 27.51 -39.42 -40.85
N ALA A 12 26.65 -38.40 -40.78
CA ALA A 12 26.52 -37.55 -39.60
C ALA A 12 25.34 -38.08 -38.74
N ASP A 13 25.65 -38.49 -37.51
CA ASP A 13 24.65 -38.94 -36.55
C ASP A 13 24.18 -37.74 -35.71
N ALA A 14 22.96 -37.26 -35.96
CA ALA A 14 22.40 -36.09 -35.30
C ALA A 14 21.93 -36.38 -33.86
N ARG A 15 22.00 -37.64 -33.40
CA ARG A 15 21.54 -38.08 -32.08
C ARG A 15 22.26 -37.40 -30.93
N LEU A 16 23.56 -37.13 -31.07
CA LEU A 16 24.33 -36.43 -30.03
C LEU A 16 23.87 -34.98 -29.90
N GLY A 17 23.69 -34.28 -31.04
CA GLY A 17 23.17 -32.91 -31.04
C GLY A 17 21.76 -32.81 -30.45
N LYS A 18 20.86 -33.73 -30.81
CA LYS A 18 19.51 -33.81 -30.24
C LYS A 18 19.54 -33.99 -28.72
N LYS A 19 20.44 -34.84 -28.20
CA LYS A 19 20.59 -35.06 -26.75
C LYS A 19 21.09 -33.81 -26.03
N GLU A 20 22.09 -33.11 -26.56
CA GLU A 20 22.58 -31.89 -25.90
C GLU A 20 21.55 -30.75 -25.95
N VAL A 21 20.81 -30.62 -27.04
CA VAL A 21 19.70 -29.64 -27.12
C VAL A 21 18.59 -29.98 -26.12
N LEU A 22 18.21 -31.26 -26.00
CA LEU A 22 17.20 -31.68 -25.01
C LEU A 22 17.66 -31.39 -23.58
N LYS A 23 18.91 -31.70 -23.23
CA LYS A 23 19.45 -31.34 -21.90
C LYS A 23 19.41 -29.84 -21.65
N LEU A 24 19.76 -29.02 -22.64
CA LEU A 24 19.71 -27.57 -22.50
C LEU A 24 18.26 -27.11 -22.25
N ILE A 25 17.30 -27.66 -22.99
CA ILE A 25 15.87 -27.40 -22.79
C ILE A 25 15.44 -27.79 -21.38
N ASP A 26 15.85 -28.95 -20.88
CA ASP A 26 15.54 -29.41 -19.53
C ASP A 26 16.09 -28.43 -18.48
N VAL A 27 17.32 -27.95 -18.64
CA VAL A 27 17.92 -26.93 -17.77
C VAL A 27 17.11 -25.63 -17.77
N TRP A 28 16.64 -25.16 -18.93
CA TRP A 28 15.79 -23.97 -19.00
C TRP A 28 14.44 -24.17 -18.35
N ILE A 29 13.83 -25.34 -18.54
CA ILE A 29 12.55 -25.69 -17.92
C ILE A 29 12.70 -25.69 -16.39
N ASP A 30 13.73 -26.37 -15.87
CA ASP A 30 14.00 -26.43 -14.44
C ASP A 30 14.30 -25.05 -13.85
N THR A 31 15.09 -24.24 -14.55
CA THR A 31 15.40 -22.86 -14.13
C THR A 31 14.14 -22.01 -14.07
N TYR A 32 13.27 -22.13 -15.06
CA TYR A 32 12.00 -21.40 -15.10
C TYR A 32 11.05 -21.84 -13.99
N ILE A 33 10.96 -23.14 -13.72
CA ILE A 33 10.14 -23.67 -12.61
C ILE A 33 10.66 -23.14 -11.27
N ASN A 34 11.97 -23.16 -11.06
CA ASN A 34 12.59 -22.65 -9.85
C ASN A 34 12.37 -21.15 -9.66
N ASP A 35 12.48 -20.36 -10.73
CA ASP A 35 12.16 -18.93 -10.72
C ASP A 35 10.69 -18.69 -10.36
N LEU A 36 9.77 -19.46 -10.95
CA LEU A 36 8.35 -19.35 -10.66
C LEU A 36 8.02 -19.68 -9.20
N GLN A 37 8.61 -20.75 -8.67
CA GLN A 37 8.44 -21.14 -7.26
C GLN A 37 9.04 -20.08 -6.32
N THR A 38 10.21 -19.55 -6.65
CA THR A 38 10.89 -18.52 -5.87
C THR A 38 10.09 -17.22 -5.86
N ASP A 39 9.56 -16.80 -7.01
CA ASP A 39 8.72 -15.61 -7.12
C ASP A 39 7.42 -15.77 -6.30
N ILE A 40 6.73 -16.92 -6.42
CA ILE A 40 5.55 -17.19 -5.60
C ILE A 40 5.87 -17.10 -4.12
N LYS A 41 6.93 -17.78 -3.66
CA LYS A 41 7.36 -17.76 -2.25
C LYS A 41 7.67 -16.34 -1.79
N THR A 42 8.47 -15.60 -2.55
CA THR A 42 8.88 -14.23 -2.24
C THR A 42 7.67 -13.29 -2.15
N LYS A 43 6.70 -13.40 -3.06
CA LYS A 43 5.50 -12.56 -3.03
C LYS A 43 4.57 -12.90 -1.86
N LEU A 44 4.49 -14.17 -1.48
CA LEU A 44 3.70 -14.59 -0.31
C LEU A 44 4.35 -14.15 1.00
N THR A 45 5.69 -14.23 1.12
CA THR A 45 6.41 -13.75 2.31
C THR A 45 6.36 -12.23 2.44
N GLU A 46 6.64 -11.47 1.37
CA GLU A 46 6.52 -10.01 1.35
C GLU A 46 5.12 -9.54 1.79
N LEU A 47 4.08 -10.30 1.40
CA LEU A 47 2.70 -9.96 1.73
C LEU A 47 2.32 -10.36 3.15
N SER A 48 2.76 -11.53 3.64
CA SER A 48 2.49 -11.95 5.00
C SER A 48 3.15 -11.02 6.02
N GLU A 49 4.41 -10.64 5.79
CA GLU A 49 5.14 -9.65 6.58
C GLU A 49 4.41 -8.31 6.59
N TYR A 50 3.96 -7.85 5.41
CA TYR A 50 3.22 -6.61 5.32
C TYR A 50 1.90 -6.63 6.08
N VAL A 51 1.15 -7.74 6.04
CA VAL A 51 -0.09 -7.91 6.80
C VAL A 51 0.18 -7.81 8.30
N VAL A 52 1.23 -8.47 8.78
CA VAL A 52 1.63 -8.44 10.20
C VAL A 52 2.00 -7.02 10.62
N VAL A 53 2.88 -6.35 9.87
CA VAL A 53 3.32 -4.97 10.15
C VAL A 53 2.12 -4.02 10.14
N THR A 54 1.30 -4.05 9.09
CA THR A 54 0.16 -3.13 8.95
C THR A 54 -0.89 -3.37 10.03
N ASN A 55 -1.15 -4.62 10.40
CA ASN A 55 -2.08 -4.94 11.50
C ASN A 55 -1.56 -4.44 12.86
N LYS A 56 -0.24 -4.51 13.09
CA LYS A 56 0.39 -3.94 14.29
C LYS A 56 0.25 -2.42 14.32
N GLU A 57 0.47 -1.76 13.20
CA GLU A 57 0.34 -0.31 13.07
C GLU A 57 -1.11 0.17 13.21
N LEU A 58 -2.09 -0.57 12.68
CA LEU A 58 -3.52 -0.24 12.81
C LEU A 58 -4.07 -0.40 14.22
N LYS A 59 -3.40 -1.18 15.08
CA LYS A 59 -3.81 -1.37 16.48
C LYS A 59 -3.25 -0.30 17.43
N ARG A 60 -2.40 0.60 16.94
CA ARG A 60 -1.87 1.70 17.77
C ARG A 60 -2.96 2.74 18.04
N ASP A 61 -2.90 3.36 19.21
CA ASP A 61 -3.85 4.41 19.59
C ASP A 61 -3.65 5.67 18.74
N PHE A 62 -4.75 6.21 18.24
CA PHE A 62 -4.75 7.36 17.34
C PHE A 62 -4.85 8.68 18.12
N THR A 63 -3.70 9.15 18.62
CA THR A 63 -3.57 10.48 19.23
C THR A 63 -3.43 11.56 18.15
N TYR A 64 -3.78 12.81 18.48
CA TYR A 64 -3.75 13.95 17.55
C TYR A 64 -2.40 14.16 16.85
N ASP A 65 -1.28 13.89 17.52
CA ASP A 65 0.07 14.09 16.97
C ASP A 65 0.45 13.02 15.93
N ILE A 66 -0.16 11.83 16.02
CA ILE A 66 0.11 10.66 15.16
C ILE A 66 -0.97 10.54 14.06
N LEU A 67 -1.92 11.48 14.02
CA LEU A 67 -3.05 11.49 13.09
C LEU A 67 -2.61 11.51 11.61
N PHE A 68 -1.56 12.28 11.29
CA PHE A 68 -1.06 12.35 9.92
C PHE A 68 -0.36 11.05 9.51
N GLN A 69 0.40 10.45 10.42
CA GLN A 69 1.10 9.19 10.17
C GLN A 69 0.12 8.03 9.98
N SER A 70 -0.93 7.96 10.79
CA SER A 70 -1.99 6.97 10.63
C SER A 70 -2.77 7.15 9.32
N LEU A 71 -3.05 8.40 8.91
CA LEU A 71 -3.67 8.68 7.62
C LEU A 71 -2.75 8.26 6.44
N HIS A 72 -1.44 8.47 6.57
CA HIS A 72 -0.46 8.05 5.58
C HIS A 72 -0.45 6.53 5.42
N ILE A 73 -0.47 5.78 6.53
CA ILE A 73 -0.53 4.31 6.54
C ILE A 73 -1.81 3.82 5.85
N LEU A 74 -2.98 4.41 6.18
CA LEU A 74 -4.25 4.06 5.52
C LEU A 74 -4.25 4.36 4.03
N ASN A 75 -3.66 5.48 3.62
CA ASN A 75 -3.61 5.84 2.21
C ASN A 75 -2.68 4.89 1.43
N ASN A 76 -1.53 4.54 2.01
CA ASN A 76 -0.62 3.53 1.44
C ASN A 76 -1.30 2.17 1.32
N PHE A 77 -2.05 1.74 2.35
CA PHE A 77 -2.84 0.52 2.31
C PHE A 77 -3.87 0.54 1.17
N ARG A 78 -4.57 1.67 1.00
CA ARG A 78 -5.56 1.85 -0.09
C ARG A 78 -4.93 1.71 -1.48
N PHE A 79 -3.80 2.38 -1.73
CA PHE A 79 -3.11 2.28 -3.02
C PHE A 79 -2.60 0.86 -3.29
N ARG A 80 -2.02 0.22 -2.26
CA ARG A 80 -1.50 -1.15 -2.38
C ARG A 80 -2.62 -2.17 -2.55
N THR A 81 -3.83 -1.90 -2.07
CA THR A 81 -4.96 -2.85 -2.16
C THR A 81 -5.31 -3.25 -3.58
N LYS A 82 -5.30 -2.32 -4.53
CA LYS A 82 -5.59 -2.66 -5.93
C LYS A 82 -4.53 -3.61 -6.49
N ARG A 83 -3.25 -3.26 -6.31
CA ARG A 83 -2.10 -4.05 -6.75
C ARG A 83 -2.05 -5.43 -6.08
N THR A 84 -2.33 -5.52 -4.79
CA THR A 84 -2.34 -6.79 -4.06
C THR A 84 -3.47 -7.71 -4.51
N ASN A 85 -4.65 -7.15 -4.82
CA ASN A 85 -5.75 -7.97 -5.37
C ASN A 85 -5.38 -8.55 -6.76
N GLU A 86 -4.76 -7.75 -7.62
CA GLU A 86 -4.26 -8.21 -8.93
C GLU A 86 -3.17 -9.30 -8.77
N MET A 87 -2.27 -9.12 -7.79
CA MET A 87 -1.22 -10.09 -7.48
C MET A 87 -1.76 -11.47 -7.09
N PHE A 88 -2.85 -11.53 -6.30
CA PHE A 88 -3.48 -12.83 -5.98
C PHE A 88 -3.96 -13.56 -7.23
N GLY A 89 -4.56 -12.85 -8.18
CA GLY A 89 -4.99 -13.43 -9.45
C GLY A 89 -3.81 -14.01 -10.24
N LEU A 90 -2.69 -13.29 -10.29
CA LEU A 90 -1.47 -13.76 -10.94
C LEU A 90 -0.90 -15.01 -10.27
N ILE A 91 -0.85 -15.05 -8.94
CA ILE A 91 -0.32 -16.21 -8.20
C ILE A 91 -1.20 -17.44 -8.41
N ILE A 92 -2.54 -17.29 -8.38
CA ILE A 92 -3.47 -18.38 -8.68
C ILE A 92 -3.22 -18.94 -10.09
N ASN A 93 -3.07 -18.07 -11.08
CA ASN A 93 -2.78 -18.48 -12.46
C ASN A 93 -1.44 -19.23 -12.57
N LYS A 94 -0.40 -18.76 -11.87
CA LYS A 94 0.92 -19.44 -11.81
C LYS A 94 0.82 -20.82 -11.15
N VAL A 95 0.04 -20.96 -10.07
CA VAL A 95 -0.18 -22.25 -9.41
C VAL A 95 -0.98 -23.21 -10.30
N GLN A 96 -1.98 -22.72 -11.05
CA GLN A 96 -2.70 -23.52 -12.03
C GLN A 96 -1.77 -24.01 -13.16
N LEU A 97 -0.84 -23.16 -13.60
CA LEU A 97 0.18 -23.54 -14.59
C LEU A 97 1.08 -24.67 -14.06
N LEU A 98 1.58 -24.55 -12.83
CA LEU A 98 2.39 -25.60 -12.18
C LEU A 98 1.63 -26.93 -12.06
N LYS A 99 0.34 -26.88 -11.69
CA LYS A 99 -0.53 -28.05 -11.64
C LYS A 99 -0.70 -28.69 -13.02
N ARG A 100 -0.84 -27.90 -14.09
CA ARG A 100 -0.95 -28.41 -15.47
C ARG A 100 0.33 -29.12 -15.93
N ILE A 101 1.49 -28.63 -15.50
CA ILE A 101 2.79 -29.23 -15.83
C ILE A 101 3.06 -30.50 -14.98
N GLY A 102 2.25 -30.76 -13.95
CA GLY A 102 2.36 -31.95 -13.11
C GLY A 102 3.40 -31.81 -12.00
N ILE A 103 3.86 -30.59 -11.70
CA ILE A 103 4.85 -30.33 -10.67
C ILE A 103 4.12 -30.15 -9.33
N PRO A 104 4.44 -30.94 -8.30
CA PRO A 104 3.81 -30.80 -6.98
C PRO A 104 4.21 -29.45 -6.38
N VAL A 105 3.23 -28.58 -6.19
CA VAL A 105 3.40 -27.35 -5.41
C VAL A 105 3.43 -27.73 -3.94
N GLU A 106 4.40 -27.19 -3.20
CA GLU A 106 4.54 -27.41 -1.76
C GLU A 106 3.22 -27.09 -1.02
N GLN A 107 2.74 -28.02 -0.19
CA GLN A 107 1.46 -27.88 0.50
C GLN A 107 1.41 -26.64 1.40
N ALA A 108 2.55 -26.27 2.02
CA ALA A 108 2.66 -25.05 2.82
C ALA A 108 2.35 -23.78 1.99
N THR A 109 2.77 -23.74 0.72
CA THR A 109 2.49 -22.62 -0.19
C THR A 109 1.01 -22.57 -0.57
N VAL A 110 0.35 -23.73 -0.71
CA VAL A 110 -1.09 -23.82 -0.98
C VAL A 110 -1.90 -23.33 0.22
N GLN A 111 -1.55 -23.75 1.44
CA GLN A 111 -2.20 -23.27 2.67
C GLN A 111 -2.03 -21.75 2.84
N GLN A 112 -0.82 -21.23 2.65
CA GLN A 112 -0.58 -19.78 2.69
C GLN A 112 -1.42 -19.03 1.64
N LEU A 113 -1.61 -19.60 0.45
CA LEU A 113 -2.43 -19.00 -0.58
C LEU A 113 -3.91 -18.91 -0.20
N GLU A 114 -4.42 -19.84 0.62
CA GLU A 114 -5.79 -19.81 1.15
C GLU A 114 -5.92 -18.86 2.35
N ASP A 115 -4.94 -18.84 3.24
CA ASP A 115 -4.96 -18.05 4.48
C ASP A 115 -4.74 -16.55 4.24
N ILE A 116 -3.83 -16.19 3.33
CA ILE A 116 -3.43 -14.79 3.12
C ILE A 116 -4.60 -13.93 2.61
N PRO A 117 -5.45 -14.36 1.65
CA PRO A 117 -6.65 -13.62 1.26
C PRO A 117 -7.62 -13.39 2.43
N ILE A 118 -7.76 -14.36 3.33
CA ILE A 118 -8.62 -14.25 4.52
C ILE A 118 -8.04 -13.21 5.48
N ALA A 119 -6.73 -13.29 5.76
CA ALA A 119 -6.04 -12.31 6.59
C ALA A 119 -6.10 -10.90 5.99
N TRP A 120 -5.97 -10.79 4.67
CA TRP A 120 -6.11 -9.54 3.92
C TRP A 120 -7.52 -8.96 4.02
N ALA A 121 -8.56 -9.79 3.93
CA ALA A 121 -9.95 -9.36 4.11
C ALA A 121 -10.21 -8.85 5.54
N LYS A 122 -9.66 -9.52 6.56
CA LYS A 122 -9.70 -9.05 7.95
C LYS A 122 -8.99 -7.69 8.10
N LEU A 123 -7.83 -7.53 7.48
CA LEU A 123 -7.08 -6.27 7.50
C LEU A 123 -7.85 -5.13 6.81
N LYS A 124 -8.52 -5.39 5.68
CA LYS A 124 -9.40 -4.40 5.03
C LYS A 124 -10.50 -3.94 6.00
N ARG A 125 -11.19 -4.87 6.67
CA ARG A 125 -12.23 -4.54 7.65
C ARG A 125 -11.68 -3.68 8.79
N ALA A 126 -10.53 -4.07 9.34
CA ALA A 126 -9.85 -3.28 10.36
C ALA A 126 -9.49 -1.87 9.86
N SER A 127 -9.04 -1.74 8.60
CA SER A 127 -8.71 -0.44 8.01
C SER A 127 -9.93 0.49 7.88
N TYR A 128 -11.11 -0.06 7.58
CA TYR A 128 -12.35 0.73 7.53
C TYR A 128 -12.75 1.20 8.92
N ASN A 129 -12.70 0.33 9.93
CA ASN A 129 -12.99 0.71 11.31
C ASN A 129 -12.06 1.81 11.82
N VAL A 130 -10.76 1.71 11.51
CA VAL A 130 -9.76 2.73 11.86
C VAL A 130 -9.98 4.03 11.09
N LYS A 131 -10.38 3.95 9.81
CA LYS A 131 -10.73 5.14 9.03
C LYS A 131 -11.92 5.87 9.65
N ASP A 132 -12.95 5.14 10.08
CA ASP A 132 -14.15 5.72 10.68
C ASP A 132 -13.83 6.37 12.04
N SER A 133 -12.99 5.72 12.86
CA SER A 133 -12.53 6.32 14.12
C SER A 133 -11.69 7.58 13.88
N LEU A 134 -10.75 7.56 12.94
CA LEU A 134 -9.95 8.72 12.55
C LEU A 134 -10.82 9.85 12.01
N GLN A 135 -11.83 9.53 11.20
CA GLN A 135 -12.74 10.53 10.63
C GLN A 135 -13.47 11.31 11.73
N SER A 136 -13.87 10.64 12.82
CA SER A 136 -14.44 11.31 14.00
C SER A 136 -13.46 12.30 14.64
N VAL A 137 -12.19 11.90 14.79
CA VAL A 137 -11.09 12.72 15.35
C VAL A 137 -10.79 13.92 14.45
N PHE A 138 -10.77 13.72 13.13
CA PHE A 138 -10.60 14.79 12.15
C PHE A 138 -11.73 15.83 12.21
N ILE A 139 -12.98 15.36 12.31
CA ILE A 139 -14.14 16.26 12.44
C ILE A 139 -14.03 17.07 13.73
N ALA A 140 -13.66 16.43 14.84
CA ALA A 140 -13.45 17.11 16.12
C ALA A 140 -12.34 18.16 16.05
N LYS A 141 -11.17 17.84 15.47
CA LYS A 141 -10.07 18.80 15.30
C LYS A 141 -10.48 19.96 14.40
N ARG A 142 -11.18 19.68 13.30
CA ARG A 142 -11.64 20.70 12.35
C ARG A 142 -12.64 21.67 13.00
N ARG A 143 -13.49 21.19 13.91
CA ARG A 143 -14.41 22.05 14.69
C ARG A 143 -13.63 22.97 15.63
N ARG A 144 -12.70 22.44 16.43
CA ARG A 144 -11.83 23.23 17.32
C ARG A 144 -11.06 24.32 16.57
N THR A 145 -10.43 23.98 15.45
CA THR A 145 -9.68 24.98 14.65
C THR A 145 -10.59 26.06 14.04
N LYS A 146 -11.87 25.75 13.74
CA LYS A 146 -12.83 26.76 13.30
C LYS A 146 -13.22 27.70 14.44
N GLU A 147 -13.39 27.17 15.65
CA GLU A 147 -13.69 27.95 16.87
C GLU A 147 -12.52 28.86 17.23
N GLU A 148 -11.29 28.34 17.29
CA GLU A 148 -10.06 29.12 17.52
C GLU A 148 -9.91 30.27 16.51
N ARG A 149 -10.21 30.01 15.22
CA ARG A 149 -10.20 31.04 14.18
C ARG A 149 -11.27 32.11 14.37
N LYS A 150 -12.47 31.74 14.86
CA LYS A 150 -13.54 32.69 15.17
C LYS A 150 -13.17 33.54 16.38
N GLU A 151 -12.63 32.93 17.42
CA GLU A 151 -12.16 33.61 18.63
C GLU A 151 -11.01 34.58 18.34
N GLY A 152 -10.02 34.15 17.54
CA GLY A 152 -8.93 35.03 17.11
C GLY A 152 -9.43 36.24 16.30
N LYS A 153 -10.43 36.04 15.44
CA LYS A 153 -11.10 37.15 14.71
C LYS A 153 -11.89 38.07 15.64
N CYS A 154 -12.58 37.51 16.64
CA CYS A 154 -13.37 38.30 17.60
C CYS A 154 -12.48 39.12 18.53
N LYS A 155 -11.36 38.54 18.99
CA LYS A 155 -10.34 39.25 19.76
C LYS A 155 -9.75 40.43 18.98
N LYS A 156 -9.32 40.21 17.73
CA LYS A 156 -8.82 41.30 16.85
C LYS A 156 -9.84 42.44 16.65
N ARG A 157 -11.13 42.12 16.49
CA ARG A 157 -12.16 43.15 16.37
C ARG A 157 -12.34 43.97 17.64
N ARG A 158 -12.31 43.32 18.82
CA ARG A 158 -12.38 44.05 20.10
C ARG A 158 -11.18 44.97 20.31
N THR A 159 -9.97 44.53 19.96
CA THR A 159 -8.78 45.38 20.08
C THR A 159 -8.87 46.60 19.17
N GLN A 160 -9.37 46.43 17.93
CA GLN A 160 -9.57 47.54 17.00
C GLN A 160 -10.68 48.50 17.43
N GLU A 161 -11.77 48.00 18.04
CA GLU A 161 -12.84 48.85 18.60
C GLU A 161 -12.40 49.60 19.86
N GLU A 162 -11.52 49.01 20.68
CA GLU A 162 -10.95 49.66 21.87
C GLU A 162 -9.92 50.74 21.49
N GLU A 163 -9.09 50.49 20.47
CA GLU A 163 -8.16 51.47 19.91
C GLU A 163 -8.90 52.65 19.25
N GLY A 164 -9.92 52.38 18.44
CA GLY A 164 -10.75 53.43 17.81
C GLY A 164 -11.48 54.33 18.82
N LYS A 165 -12.06 53.76 19.89
CA LYS A 165 -12.71 54.56 20.97
C LYS A 165 -11.71 55.37 21.80
N SER A 166 -10.47 54.93 21.90
CA SER A 166 -9.40 55.68 22.56
C SER A 166 -8.99 56.89 21.72
N ASP A 167 -8.92 56.73 20.40
CA ASP A 167 -8.55 57.83 19.50
C ASP A 167 -9.66 58.86 19.33
N GLU A 168 -10.93 58.43 19.27
CA GLU A 168 -12.09 59.34 19.35
C GLU A 168 -12.08 60.14 20.67
N ARG A 169 -11.81 59.50 21.82
CA ARG A 169 -11.72 60.21 23.11
C ARG A 169 -10.60 61.25 23.16
N LYS A 170 -9.50 61.03 22.46
CA LYS A 170 -8.42 62.03 22.33
C LYS A 170 -8.90 63.18 21.46
N GLU A 171 -9.52 62.89 20.32
CA GLU A 171 -10.04 63.88 19.37
C GLU A 171 -11.10 64.81 19.99
N TYR A 172 -12.07 64.27 20.74
CA TYR A 172 -13.04 65.07 21.51
C TYR A 172 -12.37 65.95 22.59
N LYS A 173 -11.26 65.51 23.17
CA LYS A 173 -10.48 66.31 24.14
C LYS A 173 -9.72 67.46 23.48
N TYR A 174 -9.22 67.26 22.26
CA TYR A 174 -8.53 68.31 21.49
C TYR A 174 -9.50 69.40 21.04
N ILE A 175 -10.67 69.04 20.50
CA ILE A 175 -11.68 70.00 20.00
C ILE A 175 -12.24 70.88 21.12
N ASN A 176 -12.49 70.32 22.30
CA ASN A 176 -13.00 71.08 23.45
C ASN A 176 -11.96 72.04 24.07
N ASN A 177 -10.67 71.81 23.84
CA ASN A 177 -9.60 72.70 24.31
C ASN A 177 -9.29 73.84 23.33
N THR A 178 -9.67 73.74 22.05
CA THR A 178 -9.48 74.79 21.04
C THR A 178 -10.65 75.79 20.96
N GLN A 179 -11.78 75.53 21.63
CA GLN A 179 -12.94 76.44 21.71
C GLN A 179 -12.97 77.33 22.97
N LYS A 180 -11.87 77.38 23.75
CA LYS A 180 -11.66 78.29 24.88
C LYS A 180 -10.56 79.28 24.53
#